data_AF-A0A2M7QL79-F1
#
_entry.id   AF-A0A2M7QL79-F1
#
_cell.length_a   1.000
_cell.length_b   1.000
_cell.length_c   1.000
_cell.angle_alpha   90.00
_cell.angle_beta   90.00
_cell.angle_gamma   90.00
#
_symmetry.space_group_name_H-M   'P 1'
#
loop_
_entity.id
_entity.type
_entity.pdbx_description
1 polymer ?
#
loop_
_entity_poly.entity_id
_entity_poly.type
_entity_poly.pdbx_seq_one_letter_code
_entity_poly.pdbx_strand_id
1 'polypeptide(L)' 'MKDVKMRINRIVGQLHGIEKMVDNKRDCSEILQQISAVKKAIDGLSKEIVVSNICEFLPQENISKVGQMIERAINL' A
#
# COMPACT_ATOMS: atom_id res chain seq x y z
N MET A 1 -10.61 -10.40 4.69
CA MET A 1 -9.55 -11.03 3.85
C MET A 1 -9.85 -11.05 2.35
N LYS A 2 -11.08 -11.31 1.87
CA LYS A 2 -11.39 -11.23 0.42
C LYS A 2 -11.09 -9.84 -0.17
N ASP A 3 -11.35 -8.76 0.57
CA ASP A 3 -11.11 -7.39 0.13
C ASP A 3 -9.61 -7.04 0.04
N VAL A 4 -8.81 -7.47 1.02
CA VAL A 4 -7.34 -7.32 1.01
C VAL A 4 -6.72 -7.92 -0.25
N LYS A 5 -7.12 -9.14 -0.63
CA LYS A 5 -6.61 -9.80 -1.85
C LYS A 5 -6.98 -9.01 -3.11
N MET A 6 -8.20 -8.45 -3.17
CA MET A 6 -8.62 -7.61 -4.29
C MET A 6 -7.78 -6.33 -4.40
N ARG A 7 -7.45 -5.69 -3.26
CA ARG A 7 -6.59 -4.50 -3.24
C ARG A 7 -5.16 -4.81 -3.65
N ILE A 8 -4.60 -5.93 -3.20
CA ILE A 8 -3.28 -6.40 -3.66
C ILE A 8 -3.27 -6.60 -5.17
N ASN A 9 -4.28 -7.29 -5.72
CA ASN A 9 -4.37 -7.50 -7.17
C ASN A 9 -4.45 -6.19 -7.96
N ARG A 10 -5.14 -5.17 -7.43
CA ARG A 10 -5.18 -3.82 -8.02
C ARG A 10 -3.80 -3.17 -8.02
N ILE A 11 -3.08 -3.20 -6.89
CA ILE A 11 -1.72 -2.65 -6.77
C ILE A 11 -0.77 -3.33 -7.76
N VAL A 12 -0.83 -4.65 -7.87
CA VAL A 12 -0.04 -5.41 -8.86
C VAL A 12 -0.37 -4.98 -10.30
N GLY A 13 -1.65 -4.77 -10.62
CA GLY A 13 -2.06 -4.24 -11.92
C GLY A 13 -1.51 -2.83 -12.22
N GLN A 14 -1.46 -1.96 -11.21
CA GLN A 14 -0.85 -0.63 -11.34
C GLN A 14 0.66 -0.71 -11.61
N LEU A 15 1.37 -1.61 -10.94
CA LEU A 15 2.81 -1.84 -11.17
C LEU A 15 3.11 -2.33 -12.60
N HIS A 16 2.33 -3.30 -13.10
CA HIS A 16 2.43 -3.71 -14.52
C HIS A 16 2.08 -2.57 -15.48
N GLY A 17 1.16 -1.68 -15.10
CA GLY A 17 0.88 -0.46 -15.85
C GLY A 17 2.10 0.44 -15.96
N ILE A 18 2.79 0.68 -14.85
CA ILE A 18 4.03 1.48 -14.79
C ILE A 18 5.14 0.85 -15.65
N GLU A 19 5.34 -0.47 -15.56
CA GLU A 19 6.30 -1.20 -16.40
C GLU A 19 6.05 -0.90 -17.89
N LYS A 20 4.81 -1.03 -18.36
CA LYS A 20 4.44 -0.67 -19.75
C LYS A 20 4.65 0.81 -20.06
N MET A 21 4.46 1.72 -19.11
CA MET A 21 4.72 3.14 -19.34
C MET A 21 6.21 3.42 -19.56
N VAL A 22 7.07 2.72 -18.82
CA VAL A 22 8.54 2.76 -18.97
C VAL A 22 8.95 2.20 -20.33
N ASP A 23 8.45 1.02 -20.70
CA ASP A 23 8.76 0.38 -22.00
C ASP A 23 8.35 1.27 -23.19
N ASN A 24 7.20 1.93 -23.06
CA ASN A 24 6.68 2.86 -24.06
C ASN A 24 7.33 4.25 -24.00
N LYS A 25 8.34 4.47 -23.14
CA LYS A 25 9.04 5.75 -22.96
C LYS A 25 8.10 6.94 -22.75
N ARG A 26 7.05 6.75 -21.94
CA ARG A 26 6.15 7.84 -21.54
C ARG A 26 6.89 8.91 -20.74
N ASP A 27 6.26 10.07 -20.63
CA ASP A 27 6.82 11.19 -19.88
C ASP A 27 7.10 10.82 -18.42
N CYS A 28 8.25 11.27 -17.91
CA CYS A 28 8.71 10.93 -16.57
C CYS A 28 7.74 11.44 -15.49
N SER A 29 7.08 12.59 -15.70
CA SER A 29 6.12 13.12 -14.74
C SER A 29 4.87 12.24 -14.64
N GLU A 30 4.42 11.65 -15.75
CA GLU A 30 3.28 10.72 -15.77
C GLU A 30 3.62 9.42 -15.03
N ILE A 31 4.84 8.90 -15.23
CA ILE A 31 5.33 7.71 -14.52
C ILE A 31 5.42 7.99 -13.01
N LEU A 32 5.99 9.12 -12.61
CA LEU A 32 6.09 9.54 -11.20
C LEU A 32 4.72 9.74 -10.56
N GLN A 33 3.73 10.23 -11.31
CA GLN A 33 2.37 10.34 -10.84
C GLN A 33 1.74 8.96 -10.55
N GLN A 34 1.96 7.97 -11.41
CA GLN A 34 1.47 6.61 -11.17
C GLN A 34 2.18 5.93 -10.00
N ILE A 35 3.49 6.11 -9.86
CA ILE A 35 4.25 5.64 -8.70
C ILE A 35 3.67 6.23 -7.41
N SER A 36 3.38 7.53 -7.40
CA SER A 36 2.75 8.20 -6.25
C SER A 36 1.35 7.64 -5.94
N ALA A 37 0.58 7.26 -6.95
CA ALA A 37 -0.72 6.61 -6.77
C ALA A 37 -0.57 5.20 -6.17
N VAL A 38 0.42 4.43 -6.60
CA VAL A 38 0.74 3.11 -6.03
C VAL A 38 1.17 3.23 -4.57
N LYS A 39 2.04 4.19 -4.22
CA LYS A 39 2.45 4.44 -2.83
C LYS A 39 1.22 4.66 -1.94
N LYS A 40 0.33 5.57 -2.33
CA LYS A 40 -0.92 5.84 -1.59
C LYS A 40 -1.82 4.60 -1.45
N ALA A 41 -1.88 3.76 -2.47
CA ALA A 41 -2.66 2.51 -2.42
C ALA A 41 -2.07 1.51 -1.40
N ILE A 42 -0.73 1.39 -1.35
CA ILE A 42 -0.01 0.57 -0.38
C ILE A 42 -0.20 1.11 1.04
N ASP A 43 -0.12 2.42 1.24
CA ASP A 43 -0.34 3.05 2.55
C ASP A 43 -1.75 2.76 3.07
N GLY A 44 -2.75 2.88 2.20
CA GLY A 44 -4.13 2.56 2.52
C GLY A 44 -4.35 1.07 2.80
N LEU A 45 -3.64 0.17 2.12
CA LEU A 45 -3.69 -1.27 2.38
C LEU A 45 -3.06 -1.61 3.72
N SER A 46 -1.92 -1.00 4.04
CA SER A 46 -1.21 -1.17 5.31
C SER A 46 -2.10 -0.79 6.49
N LYS A 47 -2.81 0.35 6.39
CA LYS A 47 -3.80 0.77 7.40
C LYS A 47 -4.94 -0.23 7.56
N GLU A 48 -5.49 -0.72 6.45
CA GLU A 48 -6.59 -1.70 6.47
C GLU A 48 -6.18 -3.02 7.13
N ILE A 49 -4.96 -3.50 6.86
CA ILE A 49 -4.42 -4.73 7.46
C ILE A 49 -4.26 -4.58 8.99
N VAL A 50 -3.96 -3.38 9.50
CA VAL A 50 -3.92 -3.10 10.95
C VAL A 50 -5.31 -3.09 11.55
N VAL A 51 -6.24 -2.37 10.89
CA VAL A 51 -7.61 -2.19 11.38
C VAL A 51 -8.40 -3.49 11.27
N SER A 52 -8.08 -4.36 10.31
CA SER A 52 -8.73 -5.66 10.15
C SER A 52 -7.94 -6.79 10.83
N ASN A 53 -8.57 -7.48 11.79
CA ASN A 53 -8.15 -8.73 12.43
C ASN A 53 -6.76 -8.81 13.12
N ILE A 54 -5.67 -8.17 12.68
CA ILE A 54 -4.39 -8.25 13.39
C ILE A 54 -4.50 -7.63 14.78
N CYS A 55 -5.13 -6.46 14.91
CA CYS A 55 -5.40 -5.86 16.22
C CYS A 55 -6.50 -6.57 17.03
N GLU A 56 -7.34 -7.38 16.39
CA GLU A 56 -8.43 -8.10 17.05
C GLU A 56 -7.91 -9.24 17.94
N PHE A 57 -6.68 -9.71 17.69
CA PHE A 57 -5.98 -10.72 18.49
C PHE A 57 -4.78 -10.18 19.26
N LEU A 58 -4.49 -8.87 19.19
CA LEU A 58 -3.36 -8.27 19.90
C LEU A 58 -3.78 -7.82 21.31
N PRO A 59 -2.96 -8.08 22.34
CA PRO A 59 -3.11 -7.42 23.63
C PRO A 59 -3.15 -5.89 23.46
N GLN A 60 -4.04 -5.21 24.20
CA GLN A 60 -4.23 -3.75 24.16
C GLN A 60 -2.91 -2.96 24.24
N GLU A 61 -1.96 -3.45 25.03
CA GLU A 61 -0.61 -2.88 25.18
C GLU A 61 0.21 -2.81 23.88
N ASN A 62 -0.05 -3.69 22.91
CA ASN A 62 0.72 -3.77 21.66
C ASN A 62 0.13 -2.95 20.51
N ILE A 63 -1.13 -2.52 20.61
CA ILE A 63 -1.83 -1.78 19.56
C ILE A 63 -1.10 -0.46 19.25
N SER A 64 -0.70 0.28 20.29
CA SER A 64 0.03 1.55 20.12
C SER A 64 1.39 1.37 19.45
N LYS A 65 2.12 0.31 19.83
CA LYS A 65 3.46 0.01 19.28
C LYS A 65 3.39 -0.39 17.80
N VAL A 66 2.41 -1.23 17.44
CA VAL A 66 2.16 -1.62 16.04
C VAL A 66 1.75 -0.42 15.20
N GLY A 67 0.90 0.47 15.73
CA GLY A 67 0.55 1.73 15.08
C GLY A 67 1.77 2.59 14.74
N GLN A 68 2.68 2.79 15.70
CA GLN A 68 3.91 3.57 15.50
C GLN A 68 4.89 2.95 14.50
N MET A 69 5.03 1.61 14.49
CA MET A 69 5.89 0.93 13.52
C MET A 69 5.41 1.15 12.08
N ILE A 70 4.10 1.19 11.89
CA ILE A 70 3.48 1.33 10.57
C ILE A 70 3.47 2.78 10.09
N GLU A 71 3.23 3.76 10.98
CA GLU A 71 3.44 5.17 10.63
C GLU A 71 4.86 5.44 10.15
N ARG A 72 5.87 4.80 10.77
CA ARG A 72 7.26 4.89 10.32
C ARG A 72 7.48 4.23 8.96
N ALA A 73 6.85 3.08 8.69
CA ALA A 73 6.99 2.37 7.43
C ALA A 73 6.26 3.06 6.26
N ILE A 74 5.14 3.75 6.53
CA ILE A 74 4.33 4.46 5.53
C ILE A 74 4.94 5.83 5.16
N ASN A 75 5.54 6.53 6.12
CA ASN A 75 6.05 7.89 5.92
C ASN A 75 7.55 7.98 5.55
N LEU A 76 8.20 6.85 5.22
CA LEU A 76 9.51 6.81 4.55
C LEU A 76 9.34 6.90 3.02
#